data_AF-A0A524P1S5-F1
#
_entry.id   AF-A0A524P1S5-F1
#
_cell.length_a   1.000
_cell.length_b   1.000
_cell.length_c   1.000
_cell.angle_alpha   90.00
_cell.angle_beta   90.00
_cell.angle_gamma   90.00
#
_symmetry.space_group_name_H-M   'P 1'
#
loop_
_entity.id
_entity.type
_entity.pdbx_description
1 polymer ?
#
loop_
_entity_poly.entity_id
_entity_poly.type
_entity_poly.pdbx_seq_one_letter_code
_entity_poly.pdbx_strand_id
1 'polypeptide(L)'
;MSKDEFISILDGSFSEGTPFIDFTENYSYALIPQGGKWLEVSYDFEDHEIIEKRTMEPVDAYNKFCEEIEKALAEVLELFYLNRWKEYKASLSEDEAGKLPKLIAELTGNTAEYGKDIPIITKAEDLSTLKAKL
;
A
#
# COMPACT_ATOMS: atom_id res chain seq x y z
N MET A 1 -9.14 -15.98 8.38
CA MET A 1 -7.94 -16.46 7.66
C MET A 1 -6.73 -16.22 8.54
N SER A 2 -5.67 -17.04 8.48
CA SER A 2 -4.60 -17.04 9.49
C SER A 2 -3.43 -16.10 9.16
N LYS A 3 -2.69 -15.71 10.19
CA LYS A 3 -1.36 -15.06 10.10
C LYS A 3 -0.44 -15.65 9.03
N ASP A 4 -0.32 -16.98 8.99
CA ASP A 4 0.57 -17.67 8.06
C ASP A 4 0.17 -17.44 6.60
N GLU A 5 -1.13 -17.35 6.33
CA GLU A 5 -1.65 -17.02 5.01
C GLU A 5 -1.26 -15.60 4.60
N PHE A 6 -1.36 -14.64 5.53
CA PHE A 6 -0.92 -13.26 5.27
C PHE A 6 0.59 -13.17 5.02
N ILE A 7 1.41 -13.86 5.81
CA ILE A 7 2.87 -13.95 5.59
C ILE A 7 3.17 -14.52 4.21
N SER A 8 2.50 -15.60 3.81
CA SER A 8 2.68 -16.21 2.50
C SER A 8 2.30 -15.27 1.35
N ILE A 9 1.28 -14.41 1.53
CA ILE A 9 0.92 -13.38 0.55
C ILE A 9 2.04 -12.33 0.45
N LEU A 10 2.56 -11.87 1.59
CA LEU A 10 3.64 -10.89 1.63
C LEU A 10 4.92 -11.43 0.97
N ASP A 11 5.26 -12.70 1.15
CA ASP A 11 6.42 -13.34 0.51
C ASP A 11 6.39 -13.27 -1.02
N GLY A 12 5.20 -13.33 -1.63
CA GLY A 12 5.02 -13.23 -3.08
C GLY A 12 4.80 -11.81 -3.61
N SER A 13 4.68 -10.80 -2.74
CA SER A 13 4.11 -9.50 -3.09
C SER A 13 4.89 -8.69 -4.13
N PHE A 14 6.21 -8.93 -4.25
CA PHE A 14 7.09 -8.23 -5.21
C PHE A 14 7.33 -9.01 -6.51
N SER A 15 6.68 -10.16 -6.70
CA SER A 15 6.98 -11.05 -7.83
C SER A 15 6.45 -10.56 -9.18
N GLU A 16 5.37 -9.77 -9.19
CA GLU A 16 4.68 -9.31 -10.40
C GLU A 16 4.67 -7.78 -10.57
N GLY A 17 5.46 -7.07 -9.76
CA GLY A 17 5.57 -5.61 -9.79
C GLY A 17 5.85 -5.04 -8.41
N THR A 18 5.74 -3.71 -8.29
CA THR A 18 5.88 -3.02 -7.00
C THR A 18 4.51 -2.98 -6.30
N PRO A 19 4.35 -3.66 -5.16
CA PRO A 19 3.14 -3.54 -4.35
C PRO A 19 3.15 -2.21 -3.59
N PHE A 20 1.98 -1.78 -3.15
CA PHE A 20 1.86 -0.83 -2.06
C PHE A 20 1.57 -1.61 -0.78
N ILE A 21 2.37 -1.41 0.26
CA ILE A 21 2.17 -2.05 1.55
C ILE A 21 2.45 -1.01 2.61
N ASP A 22 1.45 -0.72 3.44
CA ASP A 22 1.60 0.08 4.63
C ASP A 22 1.31 -0.73 5.88
N PHE A 23 1.67 -0.16 7.02
CA PHE A 23 1.33 -0.71 8.31
C PHE A 23 1.29 0.37 9.37
N THR A 24 0.39 0.22 10.32
CA THR A 24 0.26 1.13 11.47
C THR A 24 0.61 0.38 12.76
N GLU A 25 0.14 0.89 13.89
CA GLU A 25 0.15 0.14 15.15
C GLU A 25 -0.89 -0.99 15.13
N ASN A 26 -1.99 -0.83 14.40
CA ASN A 26 -3.19 -1.67 14.54
C ASN A 26 -3.41 -2.63 13.36
N TYR A 27 -2.97 -2.27 12.16
CA TYR A 27 -3.18 -3.11 10.98
C TYR A 27 -2.09 -2.93 9.93
N SER A 28 -2.07 -3.83 8.95
CA SER A 28 -1.36 -3.64 7.68
C SER A 28 -2.32 -3.74 6.52
N TYR A 29 -2.14 -2.90 5.52
CA TYR A 29 -2.85 -2.96 4.26
C TYR A 29 -1.88 -3.10 3.09
N ALA A 30 -2.28 -3.89 2.10
CA ALA A 30 -1.49 -4.12 0.90
C ALA A 30 -2.34 -4.17 -0.36
N LEU A 31 -1.83 -3.53 -1.42
CA LEU A 31 -2.24 -3.70 -2.80
C LEU A 31 -1.11 -4.34 -3.59
N ILE A 32 -1.34 -5.57 -4.05
CA ILE A 32 -0.32 -6.41 -4.68
C ILE A 32 -0.70 -6.65 -6.15
N PRO A 33 0.18 -6.36 -7.11
CA PRO A 33 -0.10 -6.63 -8.53
C PRO A 33 -0.20 -8.13 -8.81
N GLN A 34 -1.16 -8.52 -9.65
CA GLN A 34 -1.44 -9.90 -10.08
C GLN A 34 -1.88 -9.96 -11.55
N GLY A 35 -0.95 -9.99 -12.48
CA GLY A 35 -1.20 -10.34 -13.88
C GLY A 35 -2.23 -9.46 -14.59
N GLY A 36 -2.30 -8.17 -14.25
CA GLY A 36 -3.27 -7.20 -14.76
C GLY A 36 -4.42 -6.88 -13.80
N LYS A 37 -4.50 -7.56 -12.65
CA LYS A 37 -5.38 -7.24 -11.53
C LYS A 37 -4.56 -6.86 -10.29
N TRP A 38 -5.26 -6.54 -9.22
CA TRP A 38 -4.65 -6.24 -7.92
C TRP A 38 -5.31 -7.06 -6.83
N LEU A 39 -4.52 -7.62 -5.93
CA LEU A 39 -4.98 -8.20 -4.68
C LEU A 39 -4.93 -7.13 -3.59
N GLU A 40 -6.09 -6.77 -3.05
CA GLU A 40 -6.18 -6.09 -1.77
C GLU A 40 -6.19 -7.12 -0.67
N VAL A 41 -5.34 -6.90 0.33
CA VAL A 41 -5.35 -7.67 1.56
C VAL A 41 -5.03 -6.75 2.73
N SER A 42 -5.75 -6.90 3.84
CA SER A 42 -5.42 -6.24 5.09
C SER A 42 -5.52 -7.20 6.28
N TYR A 43 -4.68 -6.96 7.27
CA TYR A 43 -4.54 -7.79 8.45
C TYR A 43 -4.60 -6.94 9.71
N ASP A 44 -5.49 -7.31 10.61
CA ASP A 44 -5.64 -6.70 11.93
C ASP A 44 -4.65 -7.35 12.92
N PHE A 45 -3.80 -6.54 13.55
CA PHE A 45 -2.80 -7.02 14.49
C PHE A 45 -3.38 -7.36 15.86
N GLU A 46 -4.48 -6.75 16.26
CA GLU A 46 -5.14 -7.00 17.55
C GLU A 46 -5.95 -8.31 17.50
N ASP A 47 -6.78 -8.46 16.47
CA ASP A 47 -7.66 -9.62 16.30
C ASP A 47 -6.95 -10.80 15.59
N HIS A 48 -5.72 -10.57 15.10
CA HIS A 48 -4.90 -11.56 14.41
C HIS A 48 -5.60 -12.23 13.22
N GLU A 49 -6.34 -11.43 12.44
CA GLU A 49 -7.10 -11.91 11.31
C GLU A 49 -6.96 -11.03 10.07
N ILE A 50 -7.12 -11.68 8.91
CA ILE A 50 -7.29 -10.95 7.65
C ILE A 50 -8.71 -10.41 7.61
N ILE A 51 -8.83 -9.09 7.59
CA ILE A 51 -10.08 -8.33 7.55
C ILE A 51 -10.57 -8.11 6.11
N GLU A 52 -9.67 -7.92 5.15
CA GLU A 52 -10.00 -7.85 3.73
C GLU A 52 -9.10 -8.77 2.91
N LYS A 53 -9.68 -9.44 1.91
CA LYS A 53 -8.95 -10.18 0.88
C LYS A 53 -9.79 -10.28 -0.37
N ARG A 54 -9.46 -9.48 -1.39
CA ARG A 54 -10.16 -9.52 -2.67
C ARG A 54 -9.27 -9.14 -3.84
N THR A 55 -9.50 -9.80 -4.97
CA THR A 55 -8.91 -9.41 -6.25
C THR A 55 -9.82 -8.38 -6.93
N MET A 56 -9.24 -7.33 -7.48
CA MET A 56 -9.97 -6.22 -8.10
C MET A 56 -9.33 -5.74 -9.40
N GLU A 57 -10.11 -4.98 -10.17
CA GLU A 57 -9.63 -4.35 -11.40
C GLU A 57 -8.76 -3.12 -11.06
N PRO A 58 -7.83 -2.72 -11.94
CA PRO A 58 -6.90 -1.62 -11.68
C PRO A 58 -7.53 -0.29 -11.28
N VAL A 59 -8.71 0.04 -11.82
CA VAL A 59 -9.43 1.27 -11.48
C VAL A 59 -9.91 1.25 -10.02
N ASP A 60 -10.42 0.11 -9.56
CA ASP A 60 -10.84 -0.04 -8.15
C ASP A 60 -9.64 0.01 -7.22
N ALA A 61 -8.52 -0.62 -7.62
CA ALA A 61 -7.26 -0.56 -6.89
C ALA A 61 -6.72 0.86 -6.78
N TYR A 62 -6.82 1.66 -7.85
CA TYR A 62 -6.46 3.07 -7.83
C TYR A 62 -7.30 3.85 -6.81
N ASN A 63 -8.62 3.62 -6.80
CA ASN A 63 -9.52 4.28 -5.86
C ASN A 63 -9.20 3.91 -4.41
N LYS A 64 -8.93 2.62 -4.16
CA LYS A 64 -8.56 2.11 -2.83
C LYS A 64 -7.22 2.63 -2.37
N PHE A 65 -6.22 2.65 -3.25
CA PHE A 65 -4.93 3.28 -2.98
C PHE A 65 -5.08 4.77 -2.63
N CYS A 66 -5.85 5.54 -3.42
CA CYS A 66 -6.07 6.95 -3.11
C CYS A 66 -6.79 7.16 -1.78
N GLU A 67 -7.77 6.31 -1.45
CA GLU A 67 -8.46 6.33 -0.17
C GLU A 67 -7.51 6.09 1.00
N GLU A 68 -6.65 5.07 0.88
CA GLU A 68 -5.66 4.73 1.91
C GLU A 68 -4.67 5.87 2.12
N ILE A 69 -4.07 6.40 1.06
CA ILE A 69 -3.08 7.48 1.18
C ILE A 69 -3.72 8.78 1.70
N GLU A 70 -4.84 9.19 1.11
CA GLU A 70 -5.37 10.55 1.30
C GLU A 70 -6.30 10.69 2.50
N LYS A 71 -6.76 9.57 3.07
CA LYS A 71 -7.56 9.55 4.29
C LYS A 71 -6.83 8.81 5.39
N ALA A 72 -6.61 7.50 5.23
CA ALA A 72 -6.11 6.67 6.33
C ALA A 72 -4.71 7.09 6.78
N LEU A 73 -3.73 7.06 5.89
CA LEU A 73 -2.35 7.45 6.21
C LEU A 73 -2.24 8.94 6.53
N ALA A 74 -2.88 9.81 5.75
CA ALA A 74 -2.82 11.25 5.98
C ALA A 74 -3.42 11.68 7.34
N GLU A 75 -4.38 10.93 7.90
CA GLU A 75 -4.98 11.21 9.21
C GLU A 75 -4.12 10.72 10.38
N VAL A 76 -3.38 9.62 10.21
CA VAL A 76 -2.55 9.05 11.29
C VAL A 76 -1.14 9.62 11.33
N LEU A 77 -0.63 10.15 10.21
CA LEU A 77 0.70 10.72 10.14
C LEU A 77 0.74 12.12 10.74
N GLU A 78 1.71 12.36 11.63
CA GLU A 78 1.98 13.69 12.17
C GLU A 78 2.30 14.69 11.05
N LEU A 79 2.97 14.24 10.00
CA LEU A 79 3.34 15.06 8.85
C LEU A 79 3.20 14.27 7.54
N PHE A 80 2.17 14.60 6.77
CA PHE A 80 2.00 14.18 5.39
C PHE A 80 1.67 15.38 4.49
N TYR A 81 2.50 15.63 3.46
CA TYR A 81 2.34 16.73 2.51
C TYR A 81 1.28 16.42 1.46
N LEU A 82 0.02 16.30 1.91
CA LEU A 82 -1.12 15.88 1.08
C LEU A 82 -1.32 16.73 -0.18
N ASN A 83 -1.07 18.04 -0.11
CA ASN A 83 -1.20 18.91 -1.29
C ASN A 83 -0.17 18.56 -2.37
N ARG A 84 1.09 18.30 -1.98
CA ARG A 84 2.14 17.89 -2.91
C ARG A 84 1.82 16.54 -3.55
N TRP A 85 1.29 15.60 -2.75
CA TRP A 85 0.80 14.32 -3.26
C TRP A 85 -0.30 14.51 -4.32
N LYS A 86 -1.30 15.33 -4.02
CA LYS A 86 -2.41 15.63 -4.95
C LYS A 86 -1.94 16.34 -6.22
N GLU A 87 -0.97 17.24 -6.12
CA GLU A 87 -0.34 17.92 -7.25
C GLU A 87 0.38 16.93 -8.17
N TYR A 88 1.19 16.02 -7.61
CA TYR A 88 1.84 14.97 -8.39
C TYR A 88 0.81 14.09 -9.09
N LYS A 89 -0.22 13.62 -8.37
CA LYS A 89 -1.30 12.80 -8.93
C LYS A 89 -2.02 13.50 -10.09
N ALA A 90 -2.30 14.80 -9.95
CA ALA A 90 -2.94 15.61 -10.98
C ALA A 90 -2.03 15.86 -12.20
N SER A 91 -0.71 15.78 -12.05
CA SER A 91 0.25 15.97 -13.14
C SER A 91 0.32 14.78 -14.11
N LEU A 92 -0.16 13.61 -13.70
CA LEU A 92 -0.15 12.39 -14.52
C LEU A 92 -1.27 12.43 -15.58
N SER A 93 -0.92 12.18 -16.84
CA SER A 93 -1.86 12.20 -17.97
C SER A 93 -2.58 10.87 -18.21
N GLU A 94 -2.16 9.79 -17.54
CA GLU A 94 -2.80 8.47 -17.66
C GLU A 94 -4.20 8.42 -17.05
N ASP A 95 -4.95 7.37 -17.42
CA ASP A 95 -6.15 6.97 -16.70
C ASP A 95 -5.81 6.39 -15.31
N GLU A 96 -6.81 6.12 -14.50
CA GLU A 96 -6.66 5.60 -13.14
C GLU A 96 -5.79 4.33 -13.10
N ALA A 97 -6.03 3.40 -14.04
CA ALA A 97 -5.28 2.16 -14.15
C ALA A 97 -3.79 2.39 -14.44
N GLY A 98 -3.47 3.30 -15.38
CA GLY A 98 -2.10 3.66 -15.72
C GLY A 98 -1.40 4.52 -14.66
N LYS A 99 -2.17 5.27 -13.85
CA LYS A 99 -1.65 6.09 -12.75
C LYS A 99 -1.17 5.26 -11.57
N LEU A 100 -1.88 4.20 -11.21
CA LEU A 100 -1.61 3.46 -9.98
C LEU A 100 -0.14 2.98 -9.85
N PRO A 101 0.46 2.28 -10.84
CA PRO A 101 1.85 1.85 -10.71
C PRO A 101 2.84 3.01 -10.56
N LYS A 102 2.58 4.14 -11.24
CA LYS A 102 3.43 5.34 -11.15
C LYS A 102 3.35 6.00 -9.79
N LEU A 103 2.15 6.08 -9.23
CA LEU A 103 1.92 6.66 -7.91
C LEU A 103 2.56 5.82 -6.80
N ILE A 104 2.47 4.49 -6.88
CA ILE A 104 3.14 3.58 -5.95
C ILE A 104 4.65 3.76 -6.05
N ALA A 105 5.21 3.78 -7.28
CA ALA A 105 6.64 3.98 -7.50
C ALA A 105 7.13 5.33 -6.97
N GLU A 106 6.36 6.40 -7.18
CA GLU A 106 6.67 7.73 -6.66
C GLU A 106 6.71 7.75 -5.14
N LEU A 107 5.66 7.25 -4.49
CA LEU A 107 5.56 7.29 -3.04
C LEU A 107 6.65 6.43 -2.38
N THR A 108 6.88 5.22 -2.89
CA THR A 108 7.90 4.29 -2.35
C THR A 108 9.33 4.75 -2.64
N GLY A 109 9.57 5.46 -3.75
CA GLY A 109 10.88 5.98 -4.11
C GLY A 109 11.23 7.33 -3.46
N ASN A 110 10.22 8.14 -3.14
CA ASN A 110 10.39 9.53 -2.68
C ASN A 110 9.65 9.81 -1.36
N THR A 111 9.53 8.83 -0.46
CA THR A 111 8.81 8.96 0.83
C THR A 111 9.14 10.25 1.60
N ALA A 112 10.42 10.63 1.64
CA ALA A 112 10.90 11.84 2.31
C ALA A 112 10.34 13.16 1.74
N GLU A 113 9.87 13.17 0.48
CA GLU A 113 9.23 14.33 -0.13
C GLU A 113 7.78 14.51 0.34
N TYR A 114 7.17 13.46 0.88
CA TYR A 114 5.75 13.41 1.24
C TYR A 114 5.50 13.41 2.74
N GLY A 115 6.53 13.23 3.57
CA GLY A 115 6.35 13.24 5.01
C GLY A 115 7.57 12.71 5.74
N LYS A 116 7.38 12.48 7.04
CA LYS A 116 8.39 11.90 7.91
C LYS A 116 7.88 10.55 8.42
N ASP A 117 8.76 9.55 8.42
CA ASP A 117 8.49 8.22 8.98
C ASP A 117 7.21 7.56 8.43
N ILE A 118 6.93 7.75 7.13
CA ILE A 118 5.79 7.13 6.44
C ILE A 118 5.93 5.60 6.51
N PRO A 119 4.99 4.87 7.14
CA PRO A 119 5.17 3.47 7.50
C PRO A 119 4.78 2.55 6.35
N ILE A 120 5.53 2.67 5.25
CA ILE A 120 5.34 1.86 4.05
C ILE A 120 6.57 0.98 3.80
N ILE A 121 6.34 -0.20 3.23
CA ILE A 121 7.41 -1.09 2.79
C ILE A 121 7.89 -0.60 1.43
N THR A 122 9.16 -0.18 1.36
CA THR A 122 9.75 0.36 0.12
C THR A 122 10.40 -0.70 -0.76
N LYS A 123 10.76 -1.85 -0.17
CA LYS A 123 11.45 -2.96 -0.84
C LYS A 123 11.24 -4.28 -0.11
N ALA A 124 11.42 -5.38 -0.83
CA ALA A 124 11.15 -6.73 -0.32
C ALA A 124 11.92 -7.09 0.97
N GLU A 125 13.14 -6.59 1.14
CA GLU A 125 13.95 -6.81 2.34
C GLU A 125 13.29 -6.23 3.60
N ASP A 126 12.55 -5.14 3.46
CA ASP A 126 11.92 -4.45 4.59
C ASP A 126 10.68 -5.21 5.10
N LEU A 127 10.17 -6.20 4.35
CA LEU A 127 9.06 -7.06 4.79
C LEU A 127 9.34 -7.77 6.12
N SER A 128 10.61 -8.00 6.47
CA SER A 128 10.95 -8.57 7.78
C SER A 128 10.47 -7.69 8.95
N THR A 129 10.40 -6.37 8.75
CA THR A 129 9.94 -5.43 9.79
C THR A 129 8.44 -5.58 10.05
N LEU A 130 7.64 -5.68 8.99
CA LEU A 130 6.21 -5.97 9.07
C LEU A 130 5.95 -7.35 9.65
N LYS A 131 6.68 -8.38 9.19
CA LYS A 131 6.52 -9.74 9.71
C LYS A 131 6.87 -9.92 11.18
N ALA A 132 7.69 -9.03 11.75
CA ALA A 132 7.97 -9.01 13.18
C ALA A 132 6.79 -8.48 14.02
N LYS A 133 5.84 -7.76 13.40
CA LYS A 133 4.59 -7.29 14.04
C LYS A 133 3.46 -8.31 13.98
N LEU A 134 3.50 -9.21 12.99
CA LEU A 134 2.57 -10.33 12.84
C LEU A 134 2.84 -11.40 13.89
#